data_AF-S0J175-F1
#
_entry.id   AF-S0J175-F1
#
_cell.length_a   1.000
_cell.length_b   1.000
_cell.length_c   1.000
_cell.angle_alpha   90.00
_cell.angle_beta   90.00
_cell.angle_gamma   90.00
#
_symmetry.space_group_name_H-M   'P 1'
#
loop_
_entity.id
_entity.type
_entity.pdbx_description
1 polymer ?
#
loop_
_entity_poly.entity_id
_entity_poly.type
_entity_poly.pdbx_seq_one_letter_code
_entity_poly.pdbx_strand_id
1 'polypeptide(L)'
;MTSLRLIWTECWESELKGVRKKMDYYLNEYSLRGQFNDLDEFYTSLREYTLPVLKKVREGNGNIIWKRDTFWQSEICNGVSLGNIPQKKNERSGEYAAFKIQLTKLAREGPFWENTEDEKIRVKEYYFDLEYCEKFDTVNCFSKAVETEGKIISFLHQAYGEEKLSVRVQYLNREEEYKIDNIFTPHWWDKEAEIRTWRIGQKYMIEIRANEFDFHPPHFHVSSNEFSAVFKLSDGKLYAGGKKRWHPQMISEIEEWYRVHKEELKEAWDNLHGNL
;
A
#
# COMPACT_ATOMS: atom_id res chain seq x y z
N MET A 1 -26.18 2.18 38.54
CA MET A 1 -25.89 1.39 37.33
C MET A 1 -25.44 2.35 36.25
N THR A 2 -24.13 2.48 36.12
CA THR A 2 -23.38 3.44 35.29
C THR A 2 -22.27 2.59 34.68
N SER A 3 -21.86 2.62 33.42
CA SER A 3 -22.26 3.25 32.16
C SER A 3 -21.39 2.52 31.12
N LEU A 4 -21.97 2.06 30.00
CA LEU A 4 -21.24 1.54 28.82
C LEU A 4 -20.78 2.69 27.88
N ARG A 5 -20.39 3.82 28.47
CA ARG A 5 -19.73 4.95 27.81
C ARG A 5 -18.58 5.35 28.71
N LEU A 6 -17.37 5.47 28.11
CA LEU A 6 -16.07 5.84 28.70
C LEU A 6 -15.13 4.67 29.00
N ILE A 7 -14.53 4.05 27.97
CA ILE A 7 -13.07 3.86 27.85
C ILE A 7 -12.75 3.73 26.34
N TRP A 8 -12.01 4.57 25.61
CA TRP A 8 -11.23 5.78 25.83
C TRP A 8 -11.27 6.58 24.52
N THR A 9 -11.76 7.81 24.59
CA THR A 9 -11.57 8.88 23.60
C THR A 9 -10.59 9.87 24.21
N GLU A 10 -9.33 9.82 23.78
CA GLU A 10 -8.33 10.91 23.80
C GLU A 10 -7.39 10.55 22.64
N CYS A 11 -7.30 11.23 21.51
CA CYS A 11 -7.24 12.66 21.23
C CYS A 11 -8.05 13.00 19.97
N TRP A 12 -8.95 13.97 20.08
CA TRP A 12 -9.41 14.76 18.94
C TRP A 12 -9.41 16.22 19.35
N GLU A 13 -8.52 16.99 18.72
CA GLU A 13 -8.44 18.44 18.53
C GLU A 13 -6.98 18.68 18.10
N SER A 14 -6.62 19.34 17.02
CA SER A 14 -7.29 19.98 15.90
C SER A 14 -6.16 20.23 14.89
N GLU A 15 -6.41 20.05 13.60
CA GLU A 15 -5.95 20.97 12.54
C GLU A 15 -6.34 20.41 11.18
N LEU A 16 -7.28 21.11 10.55
CA LEU A 16 -7.48 21.09 9.11
C LEU A 16 -6.18 21.53 8.41
N LYS A 17 -5.31 20.58 8.08
CA LYS A 17 -4.22 20.79 7.11
C LYS A 17 -4.07 19.52 6.28
N GLY A 18 -4.35 19.64 4.97
CA GLY A 18 -4.03 18.64 3.94
C GLY A 18 -4.51 17.22 4.24
N VAL A 19 -5.69 16.84 3.76
CA VAL A 19 -6.07 15.42 3.70
C VAL A 19 -5.05 14.77 2.77
N ARG A 20 -4.07 14.06 3.34
CA ARG A 20 -3.08 13.29 2.59
C ARG A 20 -3.59 11.86 2.48
N LYS A 21 -3.74 11.41 1.23
CA LYS A 21 -3.65 10.04 0.69
C LYS A 21 -3.77 8.89 1.70
N LYS A 22 -4.89 8.16 1.64
CA LYS A 22 -5.03 6.80 2.19
C LYS A 22 -4.54 5.80 1.13
N MET A 23 -3.40 5.16 1.37
CA MET A 23 -2.80 4.18 0.46
C MET A 23 -2.58 2.83 1.18
N ASP A 24 -2.81 1.74 0.46
CA ASP A 24 -2.53 0.39 0.92
C ASP A 24 -1.11 -0.02 0.52
N TYR A 25 -0.34 -0.50 1.48
CA TYR A 25 1.02 -1.02 1.31
C TYR A 25 1.05 -2.48 1.71
N TYR A 26 1.85 -3.28 1.01
CA TYR A 26 1.94 -4.72 1.21
C TYR A 26 3.39 -5.10 1.47
N LEU A 27 3.67 -5.70 2.63
CA LEU A 27 5.00 -6.23 2.92
C LEU A 27 5.28 -7.44 2.03
N ASN A 28 6.43 -7.45 1.37
CA ASN A 28 6.90 -8.57 0.56
C ASN A 28 7.65 -9.58 1.42
N GLU A 29 6.98 -10.64 1.89
CA GLU A 29 7.61 -11.72 2.66
C GLU A 29 8.72 -12.45 1.88
N TYR A 30 8.64 -12.48 0.55
CA TYR A 30 9.61 -13.15 -0.30
C TYR A 30 10.94 -12.38 -0.38
N SER A 31 11.00 -11.15 0.11
CA SER A 31 12.26 -10.41 0.25
C SER A 31 13.05 -10.73 1.53
N LEU A 32 12.59 -11.67 2.38
CA LEU A 32 13.34 -12.11 3.58
C LEU A 32 14.10 -13.42 3.35
N ARG A 33 13.38 -14.53 3.08
CA ARG A 33 13.88 -15.86 2.63
C ARG A 33 15.23 -16.35 3.19
N GLY A 34 15.55 -16.03 4.43
CA GLY A 34 16.83 -16.46 5.01
C GLY A 34 18.06 -15.82 4.36
N GLN A 35 17.91 -14.70 3.64
CA GLN A 35 18.98 -14.14 2.81
C GLN A 35 20.16 -13.56 3.61
N PHE A 36 19.93 -13.22 4.88
CA PHE A 36 20.94 -12.58 5.71
C PHE A 36 21.90 -13.63 6.28
N ASN A 37 23.18 -13.29 6.39
CA ASN A 37 24.19 -14.17 6.98
C ASN A 37 23.95 -14.35 8.49
N ASP A 38 23.49 -13.29 9.16
CA ASP A 38 23.17 -13.30 10.58
C ASP A 38 22.15 -12.20 10.96
N LEU A 39 21.80 -12.16 12.25
CA LEU A 39 20.86 -11.18 12.79
C LEU A 39 21.42 -9.75 12.77
N ASP A 40 22.73 -9.57 12.93
CA ASP A 40 23.33 -8.24 13.01
C ASP A 40 23.31 -7.57 11.62
N GLU A 41 23.52 -8.35 10.55
CA GLU A 41 23.30 -7.92 9.16
C GLU A 41 21.84 -7.55 8.91
N PHE A 42 20.90 -8.42 9.32
CA PHE A 42 19.47 -8.13 9.22
C PHE A 42 19.09 -6.83 9.93
N TYR A 43 19.55 -6.64 11.18
CA TYR A 43 19.25 -5.43 11.94
C TYR A 43 19.84 -4.17 11.30
N THR A 44 21.02 -4.28 10.71
CA THR A 44 21.66 -3.17 9.99
C THR A 44 20.82 -2.77 8.78
N SER A 45 20.47 -3.74 7.92
CA SER A 45 19.60 -3.50 6.75
C SER A 45 18.23 -2.93 7.15
N LEU A 46 17.62 -3.48 8.19
CA LEU A 46 16.34 -3.03 8.72
C LEU A 46 16.40 -1.57 9.20
N ARG A 47 17.47 -1.19 9.92
CA ARG A 47 17.68 0.17 10.43
C ARG A 47 17.89 1.18 9.30
N GLU A 48 18.70 0.83 8.30
CA GLU A 48 19.08 1.72 7.21
C GLU A 48 17.96 1.92 6.18
N TYR A 49 17.19 0.87 5.89
CA TYR A 49 16.25 0.88 4.76
C TYR A 49 14.80 0.74 5.20
N THR A 50 14.42 -0.40 5.78
CA THR A 50 13.01 -0.76 5.97
C THR A 50 12.33 0.11 7.03
N LEU A 51 12.98 0.41 8.17
CA LEU A 51 12.35 1.20 9.22
C LEU A 51 12.11 2.67 8.82
N PRO A 52 13.04 3.35 8.14
CA PRO A 52 12.76 4.64 7.52
C PRO A 52 11.57 4.61 6.57
N VAL A 53 11.47 3.58 5.71
CA VAL A 53 10.33 3.36 4.81
C VAL A 53 9.02 3.21 5.60
N LEU A 54 8.99 2.34 6.60
CA LEU A 54 7.80 2.12 7.44
C LEU A 54 7.42 3.38 8.24
N LYS A 55 8.41 4.19 8.64
CA LYS A 55 8.16 5.48 9.30
C LYS A 55 7.48 6.44 8.34
N LYS A 56 8.00 6.60 7.12
CA LYS A 56 7.41 7.45 6.07
C LYS A 56 5.98 7.05 5.74
N VAL A 57 5.70 5.76 5.62
CA VAL A 57 4.33 5.27 5.39
C VAL A 57 3.40 5.65 6.54
N ARG A 58 3.85 5.47 7.79
CA ARG A 58 3.07 5.80 9.00
C ARG A 58 2.85 7.29 9.22
N GLU A 59 3.71 8.15 8.66
CA GLU A 59 3.51 9.61 8.64
C GLU A 59 2.34 10.03 7.71
N GLY A 60 1.93 9.17 6.78
CA GLY A 60 0.77 9.42 5.93
C GLY A 60 -0.54 9.04 6.62
N ASN A 61 -1.42 10.03 6.82
CA ASN A 61 -2.71 9.85 7.48
C ASN A 61 -3.57 8.80 6.76
N GLY A 62 -3.93 7.74 7.48
CA GLY A 62 -4.82 6.69 6.98
C GLY A 62 -4.16 5.58 6.15
N ASN A 63 -2.85 5.66 5.90
CA ASN A 63 -2.11 4.57 5.25
C ASN A 63 -2.19 3.27 6.04
N ILE A 64 -2.29 2.15 5.32
CA ILE A 64 -2.37 0.82 5.92
C ILE A 64 -1.24 -0.04 5.39
N ILE A 65 -0.55 -0.74 6.29
CA ILE A 65 0.49 -1.72 5.95
C ILE A 65 -0.09 -3.11 6.19
N TRP A 66 -0.46 -3.77 5.10
CA TRP A 66 -0.91 -5.14 5.07
C TRP A 66 0.27 -6.11 5.03
N LYS A 67 0.03 -7.29 5.57
CA LYS A 67 0.96 -8.43 5.55
C LYS A 67 0.17 -9.72 5.56
N ARG A 68 0.84 -10.81 5.25
CA ARG A 68 0.29 -12.15 5.43
C ARG A 68 0.12 -12.48 6.92
N ASP A 69 -0.90 -13.26 7.26
CA ASP A 69 -1.12 -13.77 8.61
C ASP A 69 0.00 -14.69 9.11
N THR A 70 0.71 -15.34 8.18
CA THR A 70 1.92 -16.14 8.45
C THR A 70 3.22 -15.35 8.33
N PHE A 71 3.19 -14.03 8.18
CA PHE A 71 4.40 -13.21 8.00
C PHE A 71 5.46 -13.43 9.10
N TRP A 72 5.04 -13.71 10.33
CA TRP A 72 5.93 -14.05 11.44
C TRP A 72 6.77 -15.32 11.22
N GLN A 73 6.40 -16.19 10.29
CA GLN A 73 7.15 -17.40 9.95
C GLN A 73 8.31 -17.12 8.97
N SER A 74 8.36 -15.93 8.36
CA SER A 74 9.37 -15.58 7.36
C SER A 74 10.78 -15.70 7.94
N GLU A 75 11.60 -16.52 7.30
CA GLU A 75 12.99 -16.74 7.68
C GLU A 75 13.85 -15.52 7.38
N ILE A 76 14.71 -15.15 8.33
CA ILE A 76 15.65 -14.03 8.26
C ILE A 76 17.05 -14.55 7.92
N CYS A 77 17.54 -15.53 8.69
CA CYS A 77 18.88 -16.11 8.54
C CYS A 77 18.95 -17.47 9.27
N ASN A 78 19.63 -18.47 8.70
CA ASN A 78 20.04 -19.71 9.40
C ASN A 78 18.95 -20.37 10.28
N GLY A 79 17.71 -20.48 9.79
CA GLY A 79 16.57 -21.06 10.51
C GLY A 79 15.92 -20.14 11.56
N VAL A 80 16.41 -18.92 11.71
CA VAL A 80 15.78 -17.87 12.54
C VAL A 80 14.75 -17.13 11.70
N SER A 81 13.50 -17.08 12.16
CA SER A 81 12.39 -16.33 11.60
C SER A 81 12.03 -15.10 12.43
N LEU A 82 11.22 -14.20 11.86
CA LEU A 82 10.68 -13.03 12.56
C LEU A 82 10.00 -13.36 13.89
N GLY A 83 9.35 -14.53 13.96
CA GLY A 83 8.61 -14.98 15.13
C GLY A 83 9.46 -15.61 16.23
N ASN A 84 10.68 -16.08 15.92
CA ASN A 84 11.52 -16.85 16.84
C ASN A 84 12.89 -16.20 17.15
N ILE A 85 13.06 -14.91 16.84
CA ILE A 85 14.32 -14.20 17.06
C ILE A 85 14.82 -14.36 18.51
N PRO A 86 16.02 -14.96 18.72
CA PRO A 86 16.60 -15.18 20.03
C PRO A 86 16.66 -13.92 20.90
N GLN A 87 16.55 -14.09 22.22
CA GLN A 87 16.91 -13.05 23.16
C GLN A 87 18.39 -13.16 23.49
N LYS A 88 19.21 -12.16 23.14
CA LYS A 88 20.58 -12.07 23.64
C LYS A 88 20.51 -11.67 25.13
N LYS A 89 21.11 -12.48 26.01
CA LYS A 89 21.03 -12.34 27.48
C LYS A 89 21.63 -11.04 28.06
N ASN A 90 22.39 -10.28 27.26
CA ASN A 90 23.17 -9.11 27.72
C ASN A 90 22.96 -7.83 26.89
N GLU A 91 21.95 -7.74 26.03
CA GLU A 91 21.71 -6.54 25.23
C GLU A 91 20.98 -5.46 26.05
N ARG A 92 21.78 -4.55 26.62
CA ARG A 92 21.33 -3.42 27.47
C ARG A 92 21.01 -2.14 26.69
N SER A 93 20.92 -2.15 25.36
CA SER A 93 20.51 -0.95 24.63
C SER A 93 18.98 -0.89 24.55
N GLY A 94 18.39 0.20 25.07
CA GLY A 94 16.95 0.47 24.91
C GLY A 94 16.51 0.51 23.44
N GLU A 95 17.45 0.81 22.55
CA GLU A 95 17.28 0.80 21.09
C GLU A 95 16.94 -0.61 20.56
N TYR A 96 17.68 -1.65 20.97
CA TYR A 96 17.43 -3.02 20.53
C TYR A 96 16.08 -3.56 21.02
N ALA A 97 15.75 -3.25 22.27
CA ALA A 97 14.43 -3.59 22.84
C ALA A 97 13.30 -2.90 22.06
N ALA A 98 13.47 -1.61 21.73
CA ALA A 98 12.50 -0.87 20.92
C ALA A 98 12.36 -1.45 19.50
N PHE A 99 13.46 -1.85 18.86
CA PHE A 99 13.40 -2.51 17.55
C PHE A 99 12.69 -3.85 17.62
N LYS A 100 12.98 -4.67 18.63
CA LYS A 100 12.31 -5.97 18.82
C LYS A 100 10.81 -5.79 19.03
N ILE A 101 10.40 -4.77 19.78
CA ILE A 101 8.98 -4.41 19.92
C ILE A 101 8.40 -4.04 18.55
N GLN A 102 9.05 -3.15 17.78
CA GLN A 102 8.55 -2.74 16.47
C GLN A 102 8.42 -3.92 15.50
N LEU A 103 9.40 -4.82 15.44
CA LEU A 103 9.34 -6.04 14.64
C LEU A 103 8.25 -6.99 15.11
N THR A 104 8.09 -7.17 16.42
CA THR A 104 7.03 -8.02 16.97
C THR A 104 5.65 -7.48 16.60
N LYS A 105 5.44 -6.17 16.72
CA LYS A 105 4.21 -5.50 16.30
C LYS A 105 3.99 -5.66 14.80
N LEU A 106 5.01 -5.35 14.00
CA LEU A 106 4.96 -5.50 12.55
C LEU A 106 4.62 -6.93 12.15
N ALA A 107 5.14 -7.95 12.83
CA ALA A 107 4.95 -9.34 12.45
C ALA A 107 3.65 -9.97 12.96
N ARG A 108 3.13 -9.54 14.12
CA ARG A 108 2.03 -10.23 14.82
C ARG A 108 0.76 -9.42 15.01
N GLU A 109 0.83 -8.09 14.95
CA GLU A 109 -0.38 -7.25 15.05
C GLU A 109 -0.98 -7.06 13.66
N GLY A 110 -2.30 -6.90 13.56
CA GLY A 110 -2.95 -6.61 12.28
C GLY A 110 -2.52 -5.28 11.65
N PRO A 111 -2.99 -4.98 10.44
CA PRO A 111 -3.95 -5.76 9.69
C PRO A 111 -3.29 -6.83 8.79
N PHE A 112 -4.06 -7.88 8.49
CA PHE A 112 -3.68 -9.00 7.63
C PHE A 112 -4.62 -9.05 6.42
N TRP A 113 -4.12 -9.41 5.24
CA TRP A 113 -5.00 -9.66 4.10
C TRP A 113 -5.58 -11.08 4.16
N GLU A 114 -6.82 -11.23 3.69
CA GLU A 114 -7.50 -12.52 3.61
C GLU A 114 -7.33 -13.13 2.23
N ASN A 115 -7.31 -14.47 2.17
CA ASN A 115 -7.36 -15.22 0.93
C ASN A 115 -8.82 -15.29 0.46
N THR A 116 -9.27 -14.25 -0.24
CA THR A 116 -10.57 -14.23 -0.90
C THR A 116 -10.41 -14.64 -2.36
N GLU A 117 -11.13 -15.67 -2.80
CA GLU A 117 -11.00 -16.24 -4.16
C GLU A 117 -11.71 -15.44 -5.27
N ASP A 118 -12.48 -14.39 -4.92
CA ASP A 118 -13.19 -13.52 -5.87
C ASP A 118 -12.29 -12.45 -6.51
N GLU A 119 -11.13 -12.84 -7.05
CA GLU A 119 -10.20 -11.90 -7.67
C GLU A 119 -10.62 -11.56 -9.11
N LYS A 120 -11.02 -10.30 -9.34
CA LYS A 120 -11.33 -9.79 -10.70
C LYS A 120 -10.08 -9.63 -11.58
N ILE A 121 -8.91 -9.54 -10.96
CA ILE A 121 -7.60 -9.36 -11.61
C ILE A 121 -6.69 -10.48 -11.12
N ARG A 122 -6.07 -11.22 -12.04
CA ARG A 122 -5.16 -12.33 -11.71
C ARG A 122 -3.76 -12.08 -12.26
N VAL A 123 -2.75 -12.27 -11.44
CA VAL A 123 -1.35 -12.29 -11.91
C VAL A 123 -1.06 -13.63 -12.59
N LYS A 124 -0.54 -13.59 -13.81
CA LYS A 124 -0.24 -14.75 -14.66
C LYS A 124 1.24 -15.08 -14.66
N GLU A 125 2.08 -14.05 -14.76
CA GLU A 125 3.53 -14.18 -14.83
C GLU A 125 4.21 -13.06 -14.04
N TYR A 126 5.37 -13.37 -13.48
CA TYR A 126 6.24 -12.43 -12.79
C TYR A 126 7.52 -12.27 -13.62
N TYR A 127 7.98 -11.04 -13.83
CA TYR A 127 9.22 -10.76 -14.57
C TYR A 127 10.40 -10.42 -13.66
N PHE A 128 10.24 -10.64 -12.36
CA PHE A 128 11.26 -10.48 -11.35
C PHE A 128 11.39 -11.78 -10.57
N ASP A 129 12.55 -11.97 -9.93
CA ASP A 129 12.79 -13.11 -9.05
C ASP A 129 12.50 -14.47 -9.73
N LEU A 130 12.91 -14.58 -10.99
CA LEU A 130 12.57 -15.67 -11.92
C LEU A 130 12.94 -17.07 -11.38
N GLU A 131 13.96 -17.14 -10.51
CA GLU A 131 14.40 -18.40 -9.90
C GLU A 131 13.48 -18.87 -8.76
N TYR A 132 12.68 -17.97 -8.18
CA TYR A 132 11.83 -18.28 -7.03
C TYR A 132 10.35 -18.02 -7.27
N CYS A 133 9.96 -17.22 -8.27
CA CYS A 133 8.57 -16.82 -8.48
C CYS A 133 7.60 -18.00 -8.66
N GLU A 134 8.07 -19.17 -9.09
CA GLU A 134 7.28 -20.41 -9.15
C GLU A 134 6.79 -20.91 -7.78
N LYS A 135 7.43 -20.47 -6.69
CA LYS A 135 7.06 -20.79 -5.30
C LYS A 135 6.13 -19.74 -4.67
N PHE A 136 5.76 -18.70 -5.41
CA PHE A 136 4.79 -17.73 -4.92
C PHE A 136 3.42 -18.38 -4.78
N ASP A 137 2.77 -18.11 -3.65
CA ASP A 137 1.38 -18.51 -3.48
C ASP A 137 0.50 -17.79 -4.49
N THR A 138 -0.62 -18.42 -4.89
CA THR A 138 -1.54 -17.84 -5.88
C THR A 138 -2.07 -16.47 -5.45
N VAL A 139 -2.42 -16.34 -4.17
CA VAL A 139 -2.74 -15.05 -3.53
C VAL A 139 -1.53 -14.63 -2.71
N ASN A 140 -0.96 -13.48 -3.03
CA ASN A 140 0.25 -12.98 -2.38
C ASN A 140 0.29 -11.44 -2.34
N CYS A 141 1.33 -10.86 -1.75
CA CYS A 141 1.48 -9.41 -1.63
C CYS A 141 1.39 -8.68 -2.98
N PHE A 142 1.89 -9.28 -4.07
CA PHE A 142 1.88 -8.69 -5.41
C PHE A 142 0.48 -8.74 -6.03
N SER A 143 -0.21 -9.88 -5.95
CA SER A 143 -1.60 -9.98 -6.45
C SER A 143 -2.52 -9.03 -5.69
N LYS A 144 -2.34 -8.91 -4.37
CA LYS A 144 -3.10 -7.95 -3.55
C LYS A 144 -2.78 -6.49 -3.86
N ALA A 145 -1.51 -6.15 -4.10
CA ALA A 145 -1.15 -4.80 -4.52
C ALA A 145 -1.72 -4.46 -5.91
N VAL A 146 -1.76 -5.42 -6.83
CA VAL A 146 -2.43 -5.25 -8.13
C VAL A 146 -3.94 -5.01 -7.95
N GLU A 147 -4.60 -5.81 -7.11
CA GLU A 147 -6.05 -5.73 -6.87
C GLU A 147 -6.49 -4.38 -6.28
N THR A 148 -5.67 -3.80 -5.40
CA THR A 148 -6.02 -2.59 -4.65
C THR A 148 -5.27 -1.34 -5.10
N GLU A 149 -4.50 -1.43 -6.18
CA GLU A 149 -3.55 -0.39 -6.62
C GLU A 149 -2.57 0.02 -5.50
N GLY A 150 -2.28 -0.92 -4.62
CA GLY A 150 -1.37 -0.75 -3.52
C GLY A 150 0.09 -0.77 -3.96
N LYS A 151 0.96 -0.56 -2.99
CA LYS A 151 2.42 -0.53 -3.19
C LYS A 151 3.09 -1.66 -2.44
N ILE A 152 4.19 -2.15 -2.97
CA ILE A 152 5.03 -3.14 -2.30
C ILE A 152 6.05 -2.44 -1.41
N ILE A 153 6.27 -3.00 -0.23
CA ILE A 153 7.42 -2.69 0.62
C ILE A 153 8.27 -3.95 0.68
N SER A 154 9.45 -3.90 0.06
CA SER A 154 10.42 -4.99 0.12
C SER A 154 11.51 -4.69 1.14
N PHE A 155 11.99 -5.73 1.81
CA PHE A 155 13.29 -5.71 2.45
C PHE A 155 14.36 -5.64 1.35
N LEU A 156 15.51 -5.04 1.66
CA LEU A 156 16.59 -4.94 0.70
C LEU A 156 17.01 -6.35 0.27
N HIS A 157 16.84 -6.67 -1.01
CA HIS A 157 17.05 -8.00 -1.56
C HIS A 157 17.36 -7.86 -3.06
N GLN A 158 18.35 -8.61 -3.56
CA GLN A 158 18.84 -8.48 -4.93
C GLN A 158 17.72 -8.60 -5.99
N ALA A 159 16.83 -9.58 -5.85
CA ALA A 159 15.71 -9.80 -6.77
C ALA A 159 14.60 -8.73 -6.73
N TYR A 160 14.63 -7.81 -5.75
CA TYR A 160 13.62 -6.76 -5.57
C TYR A 160 14.28 -5.37 -5.47
N GLY A 161 15.42 -5.18 -6.16
CA GLY A 161 16.19 -3.94 -6.18
C GLY A 161 15.68 -2.89 -7.18
N GLU A 162 14.55 -3.13 -7.85
CA GLU A 162 13.94 -2.19 -8.79
C GLU A 162 12.77 -1.45 -8.14
N GLU A 163 12.62 -0.15 -8.44
CA GLU A 163 11.51 0.68 -7.91
C GLU A 163 10.14 0.30 -8.50
N LYS A 164 10.14 -0.49 -9.59
CA LYS A 164 8.96 -0.98 -10.31
C LYS A 164 9.13 -2.47 -10.58
N LEU A 165 8.15 -3.28 -10.20
CA LEU A 165 8.14 -4.73 -10.40
C LEU A 165 7.13 -5.10 -11.49
N SER A 166 7.61 -5.56 -12.64
CA SER A 166 6.75 -5.94 -13.77
C SER A 166 6.09 -7.32 -13.56
N VAL A 167 4.79 -7.40 -13.84
CA VAL A 167 3.98 -8.62 -13.83
C VAL A 167 3.07 -8.67 -15.06
N ARG A 168 2.71 -9.85 -15.55
CA ARG A 168 1.61 -10.00 -16.54
C ARG A 168 0.31 -10.26 -15.79
N VAL A 169 -0.69 -9.43 -16.02
CA VAL A 169 -2.01 -9.55 -15.38
C VAL A 169 -3.06 -9.91 -16.40
N GLN A 170 -4.00 -10.77 -16.00
CA GLN A 170 -5.22 -11.04 -16.73
C GLN A 170 -6.36 -10.27 -16.06
N TYR A 171 -6.98 -9.38 -16.84
CA TYR A 171 -8.19 -8.69 -16.46
C TYR A 171 -9.27 -8.95 -17.51
N LEU A 172 -10.36 -9.60 -17.10
CA LEU A 172 -11.39 -10.10 -18.01
C LEU A 172 -10.78 -10.95 -19.14
N ASN A 173 -10.88 -10.50 -20.39
CA ASN A 173 -10.39 -11.20 -21.59
C ASN A 173 -9.12 -10.55 -22.18
N ARG A 174 -8.41 -9.72 -21.41
CA ARG A 174 -7.16 -9.07 -21.84
C ARG A 174 -6.01 -9.45 -20.91
N GLU A 175 -4.83 -9.55 -21.50
CA GLU A 175 -3.57 -9.71 -20.79
C GLU A 175 -2.68 -8.53 -21.13
N GLU A 176 -2.14 -7.86 -20.12
CA GLU A 176 -1.15 -6.81 -20.34
C GLU A 176 -0.10 -6.82 -19.20
N GLU A 177 0.99 -6.09 -19.37
CA GLU A 177 2.07 -5.97 -18.39
C GLU A 177 1.82 -4.80 -17.43
N TYR A 178 1.81 -5.07 -16.13
CA TYR A 178 1.67 -4.07 -15.07
C TYR A 178 2.96 -3.91 -14.25
N LYS A 179 3.26 -2.68 -13.83
CA LYS A 179 4.43 -2.31 -13.03
C LYS A 179 4.03 -1.87 -11.62
N ILE A 180 4.18 -2.76 -10.66
CA ILE A 180 3.88 -2.48 -9.26
C ILE A 180 4.96 -1.59 -8.65
N ASP A 181 4.58 -0.53 -7.92
CA ASP A 181 5.54 0.24 -7.12
C ASP A 181 6.20 -0.64 -6.06
N ASN A 182 7.53 -0.60 -5.98
CA ASN A 182 8.30 -1.31 -4.96
C ASN A 182 9.21 -0.36 -4.18
N ILE A 183 8.94 -0.27 -2.89
CA ILE A 183 9.60 0.63 -1.95
C ILE A 183 10.53 -0.20 -1.07
N PHE A 184 11.82 -0.13 -1.37
CA PHE A 184 12.86 -0.83 -0.60
C PHE A 184 13.90 0.14 -0.01
N THR A 185 13.81 1.45 -0.33
CA THR A 185 14.64 2.51 0.26
C THR A 185 13.80 3.77 0.54
N PRO A 186 14.20 4.63 1.50
CA PRO A 186 13.53 5.90 1.74
C PRO A 186 13.68 6.90 0.57
N HIS A 187 14.67 6.72 -0.31
CA HIS A 187 14.88 7.56 -1.49
C HIS A 187 13.77 7.43 -2.54
N TRP A 188 12.93 6.40 -2.44
CA TRP A 188 11.75 6.27 -3.29
C TRP A 188 10.85 7.51 -3.23
N TRP A 189 10.73 8.14 -2.05
CA TRP A 189 9.94 9.38 -1.88
C TRP A 189 10.60 10.62 -2.47
N ASP A 190 11.90 10.60 -2.80
CA ASP A 190 12.57 11.73 -3.45
C ASP A 190 12.01 11.95 -4.87
N LYS A 191 11.34 10.93 -5.42
CA LYS A 191 10.68 10.92 -6.74
C LYS A 191 9.16 10.74 -6.62
N GLU A 192 8.56 11.04 -5.45
CA GLU A 192 7.13 10.80 -5.23
C GLU A 192 6.28 11.49 -6.31
N ALA A 193 5.37 10.70 -6.91
CA ALA A 193 4.49 11.13 -7.98
C ALA A 193 3.72 12.41 -7.62
N GLU A 194 3.69 13.38 -8.54
CA GLU A 194 2.90 14.59 -8.40
C GLU A 194 1.41 14.25 -8.27
N ILE A 195 0.71 14.93 -7.35
CA ILE A 195 -0.74 14.75 -7.15
C ILE A 195 -1.43 16.09 -7.33
N ARG A 196 -2.45 16.13 -8.20
CA ARG A 196 -3.38 17.25 -8.32
C ARG A 196 -4.60 16.94 -7.46
N THR A 197 -5.02 17.90 -6.63
CA THR A 197 -6.11 17.70 -5.67
C THR A 197 -7.18 18.78 -5.75
N TRP A 198 -8.44 18.40 -5.60
CA TRP A 198 -9.59 19.29 -5.49
C TRP A 198 -10.42 18.96 -4.25
N ARG A 199 -11.26 19.91 -3.83
CA ARG A 199 -12.19 19.74 -2.72
C ARG A 199 -13.61 20.12 -3.12
N ILE A 200 -14.55 19.26 -2.75
CA ILE A 200 -15.98 19.57 -2.80
C ILE A 200 -16.42 19.93 -1.39
N GLY A 201 -16.45 21.23 -1.10
CA GLY A 201 -16.69 21.75 0.24
C GLY A 201 -15.71 21.15 1.26
N GLN A 202 -16.22 20.73 2.42
CA GLN A 202 -15.45 20.03 3.44
C GLN A 202 -15.64 18.50 3.41
N LYS A 203 -16.41 17.98 2.45
CA LYS A 203 -16.91 16.60 2.48
C LYS A 203 -16.05 15.62 1.67
N TYR A 204 -15.62 16.03 0.48
CA TYR A 204 -14.88 15.17 -0.44
C TYR A 204 -13.55 15.77 -0.83
N MET A 205 -12.56 14.90 -0.96
CA MET A 205 -11.30 15.18 -1.63
C MET A 205 -11.23 14.38 -2.92
N ILE A 206 -10.85 15.06 -4.00
CA ILE A 206 -10.67 14.49 -5.34
C ILE A 206 -9.19 14.55 -5.69
N GLU A 207 -8.65 13.49 -6.28
CA GLU A 207 -7.24 13.38 -6.63
C GLU A 207 -7.07 12.79 -8.03
N ILE A 208 -6.11 13.33 -8.78
CA ILE A 208 -5.49 12.71 -9.96
C ILE A 208 -4.00 12.62 -9.64
N ARG A 209 -3.41 11.43 -9.73
CA ARG A 209 -2.04 11.20 -9.28
C ARG A 209 -1.17 10.74 -10.43
N ALA A 210 0.02 11.33 -10.60
CA ALA A 210 1.00 10.92 -11.61
C ALA A 210 1.37 9.44 -11.46
N ASN A 211 1.76 8.83 -12.57
CA ASN A 211 2.10 7.40 -12.62
C ASN A 211 0.95 6.51 -12.09
N GLU A 212 -0.30 6.96 -12.18
CA GLU A 212 -1.46 6.10 -11.96
C GLU A 212 -1.59 5.11 -13.11
N PHE A 213 -2.06 3.93 -12.73
CA PHE A 213 -2.10 2.68 -13.47
C PHE A 213 -2.66 2.83 -14.90
N ASP A 214 -1.88 2.46 -15.93
CA ASP A 214 -2.33 2.48 -17.35
C ASP A 214 -3.50 1.51 -17.67
N PHE A 215 -3.84 0.59 -16.77
CA PHE A 215 -4.91 -0.40 -16.97
C PHE A 215 -6.30 0.09 -16.55
N HIS A 216 -6.34 1.09 -15.69
CA HIS A 216 -7.61 1.67 -15.30
C HIS A 216 -7.90 2.75 -16.33
N PRO A 217 -9.10 2.76 -16.94
CA PRO A 217 -9.46 3.86 -17.83
C PRO A 217 -9.17 5.17 -17.10
N PRO A 218 -8.75 6.24 -17.79
CA PRO A 218 -8.45 7.52 -17.16
C PRO A 218 -9.48 7.82 -16.08
N HIS A 219 -9.03 8.07 -14.85
CA HIS A 219 -9.88 8.08 -13.67
C HIS A 219 -9.44 9.12 -12.65
N PHE A 220 -10.24 9.32 -11.62
CA PHE A 220 -9.90 10.13 -10.46
C PHE A 220 -10.35 9.43 -9.18
N HIS A 221 -9.60 9.65 -8.11
CA HIS A 221 -9.90 9.11 -6.80
C HIS A 221 -10.75 10.09 -6.01
N VAL A 222 -11.69 9.57 -5.24
CA VAL A 222 -12.50 10.36 -4.31
C VAL A 222 -12.42 9.73 -2.94
N SER A 223 -12.17 10.55 -1.92
CA SER A 223 -12.21 10.14 -0.52
C SER A 223 -13.08 11.07 0.32
N SER A 224 -13.73 10.49 1.34
CA SER A 224 -14.53 11.19 2.34
C SER A 224 -14.50 10.43 3.65
N ASN A 225 -13.91 11.00 4.71
CA ASN A 225 -13.73 10.34 6.00
C ASN A 225 -13.16 8.91 5.87
N GLU A 226 -14.02 7.91 6.01
CA GLU A 226 -13.72 6.49 5.98
C GLU A 226 -14.00 5.81 4.62
N PHE A 227 -14.55 6.55 3.67
CA PHE A 227 -14.92 6.11 2.33
C PHE A 227 -13.83 6.49 1.30
N SER A 228 -13.56 5.58 0.37
CA SER A 228 -12.71 5.81 -0.81
C SER A 228 -13.36 5.17 -2.03
N ALA A 229 -13.22 5.79 -3.21
CA ALA A 229 -13.74 5.30 -4.48
C ALA A 229 -12.93 5.82 -5.66
N VAL A 230 -13.09 5.16 -6.79
CA VAL A 230 -12.49 5.50 -8.09
C VAL A 230 -13.60 5.77 -9.09
N PHE A 231 -13.50 6.85 -9.84
CA PHE A 231 -14.48 7.28 -10.85
C PHE A 231 -13.79 7.49 -12.20
N LYS A 232 -14.45 7.11 -13.30
CA LYS A 232 -13.87 7.24 -14.65
C LYS A 232 -13.93 8.68 -15.16
N LEU A 233 -12.87 9.17 -15.81
CA LEU A 233 -12.82 10.41 -16.60
C LEU A 233 -13.50 10.28 -17.97
N SER A 234 -13.90 9.09 -18.41
CA SER A 234 -14.66 8.96 -19.66
C SER A 234 -16.12 9.42 -19.48
N ASP A 235 -16.77 9.00 -18.39
CA ASP A 235 -18.20 9.19 -18.15
C ASP A 235 -18.57 9.69 -16.75
N GLY A 236 -17.59 9.87 -15.85
CA GLY A 236 -17.80 10.33 -14.47
C GLY A 236 -18.37 9.27 -13.53
N LYS A 237 -18.54 8.02 -13.99
CA LYS A 237 -19.23 6.99 -13.21
C LYS A 237 -18.29 6.28 -12.24
N LEU A 238 -18.85 5.82 -11.12
CA LEU A 238 -18.16 4.96 -10.16
C LEU A 238 -17.62 3.71 -10.85
N TYR A 239 -16.31 3.50 -10.73
CA TYR A 239 -15.57 2.37 -11.28
C TYR A 239 -15.33 1.29 -10.21
N ALA A 240 -14.78 1.71 -9.07
CA ALA A 240 -14.47 0.84 -7.95
C ALA A 240 -14.76 1.56 -6.62
N GLY A 241 -15.21 0.81 -5.63
CA GLY A 241 -15.40 1.30 -4.26
C GLY A 241 -14.37 0.69 -3.33
N GLY A 242 -13.96 1.43 -2.31
CA GLY A 242 -13.18 0.91 -1.20
C GLY A 242 -14.01 0.02 -0.27
N LYS A 243 -13.45 -0.31 0.90
CA LYS A 243 -14.06 -1.26 1.85
C LYS A 243 -15.48 -0.92 2.30
N LYS A 244 -15.80 0.38 2.41
CA LYS A 244 -17.14 0.85 2.76
C LYS A 244 -17.91 1.19 1.50
N ARG A 245 -19.13 0.64 1.40
CA ARG A 245 -20.03 0.88 0.28
C ARG A 245 -20.46 2.34 0.23
N TRP A 246 -20.34 2.96 -0.94
CA TRP A 246 -20.78 4.33 -1.18
C TRP A 246 -22.30 4.39 -1.33
N HIS A 247 -22.93 5.38 -0.67
CA HIS A 247 -24.36 5.62 -0.81
C HIS A 247 -24.67 6.28 -2.17
N PRO A 248 -25.85 5.98 -2.78
CA PRO A 248 -26.24 6.56 -4.07
C PRO A 248 -26.20 8.09 -4.10
N GLN A 249 -26.55 8.74 -2.99
CA GLN A 249 -26.48 10.19 -2.86
C GLN A 249 -25.04 10.70 -2.96
N MET A 250 -24.06 10.02 -2.35
CA MET A 250 -22.65 10.40 -2.46
C MET A 250 -22.16 10.28 -3.90
N ILE A 251 -22.51 9.18 -4.58
CA ILE A 251 -22.16 8.96 -5.98
C ILE A 251 -22.74 10.08 -6.85
N SER A 252 -24.03 10.41 -6.66
CA SER A 252 -24.70 11.47 -7.41
C SER A 252 -24.07 12.85 -7.18
N GLU A 253 -23.62 13.15 -5.95
CA GLU A 253 -22.92 14.42 -5.65
C GLU A 253 -21.59 14.53 -6.41
N ILE A 254 -20.84 13.42 -6.52
CA ILE A 254 -19.59 13.38 -7.28
C ILE A 254 -19.86 13.48 -8.79
N GLU A 255 -20.85 12.75 -9.30
CA GLU A 255 -21.20 12.78 -10.73
C GLU A 255 -21.64 14.17 -11.18
N GLU A 256 -22.39 14.90 -10.35
CA GLU A 256 -22.81 16.28 -10.67
C GLU A 256 -21.62 17.25 -10.63
N TRP A 257 -20.72 17.13 -9.64
CA TRP A 257 -19.51 17.95 -9.60
C TRP A 257 -18.61 17.68 -10.81
N TYR A 258 -18.45 16.42 -11.20
CA TYR A 258 -17.65 16.00 -12.34
C TYR A 258 -18.13 16.61 -13.66
N ARG A 259 -19.46 16.74 -13.88
CA ARG A 259 -20.01 17.37 -15.10
C ARG A 259 -19.48 18.78 -15.35
N VAL A 260 -19.17 19.51 -14.27
CA VAL A 260 -18.67 20.89 -14.34
C VAL A 260 -17.14 20.94 -14.48
N HIS A 261 -16.42 19.96 -13.90
CA HIS A 261 -14.96 19.98 -13.78
C HIS A 261 -14.25 18.98 -14.71
N LYS A 262 -15.00 18.30 -15.60
CA LYS A 262 -14.48 17.25 -16.48
C LYS A 262 -13.23 17.67 -17.25
N GLU A 263 -13.25 18.84 -17.89
CA GLU A 263 -12.12 19.28 -18.72
C GLU A 263 -10.88 19.58 -17.89
N GLU A 264 -11.05 20.16 -16.69
CA GLU A 264 -9.94 20.43 -15.77
C GLU A 264 -9.30 19.13 -15.26
N LEU A 265 -10.11 18.14 -14.93
CA LEU A 265 -9.63 16.83 -14.51
C LEU A 265 -8.91 16.11 -15.66
N LYS A 266 -9.44 16.20 -16.89
CA LYS A 266 -8.81 15.61 -18.06
C LYS A 266 -7.47 16.28 -18.37
N GLU A 267 -7.41 17.61 -18.33
CA GLU A 267 -6.16 18.35 -18.49
C GLU A 267 -5.13 17.97 -17.43
N ALA A 268 -5.56 17.81 -16.17
CA ALA A 268 -4.66 17.37 -15.11
C ALA A 268 -4.15 15.94 -15.32
N TRP A 269 -4.99 15.03 -15.82
CA TRP A 269 -4.57 13.67 -16.20
C TRP A 269 -3.54 13.71 -17.34
N ASP A 270 -3.85 14.41 -18.43
CA ASP A 270 -2.98 14.52 -19.62
C ASP A 270 -1.63 15.17 -19.26
N ASN A 271 -1.62 16.19 -18.41
CA ASN A 271 -0.39 16.82 -17.91
C ASN A 271 0.48 15.87 -17.08
N LEU A 272 -0.14 14.94 -16.34
CA LEU A 272 0.58 14.03 -15.44
C LEU A 272 1.00 12.72 -16.13
N HIS A 273 0.34 12.30 -17.21
CA HIS A 273 0.60 10.99 -17.86
C HIS A 273 1.00 11.11 -19.34
N GLY A 274 1.01 12.33 -19.89
CA GLY A 274 1.17 12.57 -21.32
C GLY A 274 -0.19 12.54 -22.03
N ASN A 275 -0.26 13.18 -23.20
CA ASN A 275 -1.50 13.26 -23.98
C ASN A 275 -1.99 11.86 -24.40
N LEU A 276 -3.26 11.57 -24.12
CA LEU A 276 -4.03 10.42 -24.66
C LEU A 276 -4.01 10.33 -26.19
#